data_AF-A0A8I0H629-F1
#
_entry.id   AF-A0A8I0H629-F1
#
_cell.length_a   1.000
_cell.length_b   1.000
_cell.length_c   1.000
_cell.angle_alpha   90.00
_cell.angle_beta   90.00
_cell.angle_gamma   90.00
#
_symmetry.space_group_name_H-M   'P 1'
#
loop_
_entity.id
_entity.type
_entity.pdbx_description
1 polymer ?
#
loop_
_entity_poly.entity_id
_entity_poly.type
_entity_poly.pdbx_seq_one_letter_code
_entity_poly.pdbx_strand_id
1 'polypeptide(L)' 'MFADRVRIFIKSGKGGDGHVSFRRELYVPAGGPDGGNGGHGGDIIFVV' A
#
# COMPACT_ATOMS: atom_id res chain seq x y z
N MET A 1 -19.25 12.08 -38.93
CA MET A 1 -18.21 11.52 -38.04
C MET A 1 -18.87 11.13 -36.72
N PHE A 2 -18.72 9.88 -36.27
CA PHE A 2 -19.34 9.36 -35.06
C PHE A 2 -18.26 9.21 -33.98
N ALA A 3 -18.55 9.61 -32.74
CA ALA A 3 -17.64 9.51 -31.61
C ALA A 3 -18.41 8.95 -30.42
N ASP A 4 -17.85 7.92 -29.79
CA ASP A 4 -18.47 7.28 -28.64
C ASP A 4 -17.98 7.91 -27.33
N ARG A 5 -18.85 7.92 -26.30
CA ARG A 5 -18.57 8.59 -25.01
C ARG A 5 -19.08 7.74 -23.86
N VAL A 6 -18.22 7.55 -22.86
CA VAL A 6 -18.58 6.89 -21.60
C VAL A 6 -18.00 7.65 -20.41
N ARG A 7 -18.66 7.56 -19.27
CA ARG A 7 -18.15 8.04 -17.98
C ARG A 7 -17.84 6.83 -17.10
N ILE A 8 -16.68 6.86 -16.46
CA ILE A 8 -16.24 5.84 -15.53
C ILE A 8 -15.73 6.47 -14.25
N PHE A 9 -16.01 5.80 -13.13
CA PHE A 9 -15.42 6.09 -11.83
C PHE A 9 -14.47 4.95 -11.50
N ILE A 10 -13.22 5.29 -11.26
CA ILE A 10 -12.17 4.31 -11.00
C ILE A 10 -11.35 4.81 -9.83
N LYS A 11 -10.97 3.90 -8.96
CA LYS A 11 -10.13 4.19 -7.79
C LYS A 11 -8.99 3.18 -7.77
N SER A 12 -7.79 3.69 -7.51
CA SER A 12 -6.59 2.89 -7.43
C SER A 12 -6.45 2.25 -6.03
N GLY A 13 -5.43 1.42 -5.83
CA GLY A 13 -5.23 0.74 -4.54
C GLY A 13 -4.79 1.71 -3.44
N LYS A 14 -5.30 1.55 -2.21
CA LYS A 14 -4.97 2.38 -1.04
C LYS A 14 -3.47 2.39 -0.70
N GLY A 15 -2.81 1.25 -0.86
CA GLY A 15 -1.52 0.97 -0.22
C GLY A 15 -1.71 0.31 1.15
N GLY A 16 -0.66 -0.36 1.61
CA GLY A 16 -0.65 -1.03 2.91
C GLY A 16 -0.25 -0.07 4.03
N ASP A 17 -0.79 -0.27 5.22
CA ASP A 17 -0.35 0.44 6.41
C ASP A 17 0.98 -0.17 6.89
N GLY A 18 1.88 0.66 7.43
CA GLY A 18 3.09 0.18 8.12
C GLY A 18 2.73 -0.47 9.46
N HIS A 19 3.69 -1.18 10.05
CA HIS A 19 3.50 -1.86 11.32
C HIS A 19 4.36 -1.25 12.41
N VAL A 20 3.83 -1.18 13.63
CA VAL A 20 4.60 -0.81 14.82
C VAL A 20 4.87 -2.10 15.60
N SER A 21 6.13 -2.51 15.64
CA SER A 21 6.58 -3.65 16.45
C SER A 21 7.97 -3.44 17.03
N PHE A 22 8.28 -4.25 18.02
CA PHE A 22 9.56 -4.29 18.71
C PHE A 22 10.06 -5.74 18.77
N ARG A 23 11.37 -5.90 18.62
CA ARG A 23 12.03 -7.21 18.72
C ARG A 23 11.83 -7.81 20.11
N ARG A 24 11.60 -9.12 20.14
CA ARG A 24 11.46 -9.90 21.37
C ARG A 24 12.42 -11.08 21.35
N GLU A 25 13.42 -11.02 22.22
CA GLU A 25 14.44 -12.03 22.38
C GLU A 25 14.56 -12.40 23.86
N LEU A 26 14.86 -13.67 24.13
CA LEU A 26 15.06 -14.13 25.49
C LEU A 26 16.27 -13.38 26.10
N TYR A 27 16.07 -12.81 27.30
CA TYR A 27 17.03 -11.95 28.02
C TYR A 27 17.26 -10.54 27.48
N VAL A 28 16.52 -10.11 26.46
CA VAL A 28 16.53 -8.70 26.00
C VAL A 28 15.24 -8.03 26.47
N PRO A 29 15.27 -7.22 27.56
CA PRO A 29 14.06 -6.65 28.15
C PRO A 29 13.42 -5.56 27.27
N ALA A 30 14.19 -4.90 26.40
CA ALA A 30 13.70 -3.88 25.48
C ALA A 30 14.40 -4.00 24.12
N GLY A 31 13.87 -4.87 23.25
CA GLY A 31 14.34 -4.95 21.87
C GLY A 31 13.98 -3.70 21.08
N GLY A 32 14.85 -3.34 20.13
CA GLY A 32 14.63 -2.19 19.26
C GLY A 32 13.40 -2.34 18.35
N PRO A 33 12.91 -1.25 17.76
CA PRO A 33 11.80 -1.30 16.81
C PRO A 33 12.17 -2.13 15.57
N ASP A 34 11.26 -2.98 15.13
CA ASP A 34 11.38 -3.82 13.93
C ASP A 34 10.14 -3.76 13.03
N GLY A 35 9.30 -2.76 13.25
CA GLY A 35 8.15 -2.48 12.42
C GLY A 35 8.53 -2.23 10.96
N GLY A 36 7.81 -2.89 10.04
CA GLY A 36 8.00 -2.73 8.60
C GLY A 36 7.20 -1.56 8.02
N ASN A 37 7.63 -1.09 6.85
CA ASN A 37 6.91 -0.08 6.07
C ASN A 37 5.62 -0.65 5.45
N GLY A 38 4.68 0.25 5.19
CA GLY A 38 3.52 -0.05 4.37
C GLY A 38 3.89 -0.26 2.91
N GLY A 39 3.07 -1.04 2.19
CA GLY A 39 3.24 -1.28 0.76
C GLY A 39 2.64 -0.17 -0.11
N HIS A 40 3.14 -0.05 -1.34
CA HIS A 40 2.57 0.89 -2.31
C HIS A 40 1.13 0.52 -2.70
N GLY A 41 0.32 1.55 -2.93
CA GLY A 41 -0.97 1.41 -3.58
C GLY A 41 -0.84 1.00 -5.04
N GLY A 42 -1.94 0.53 -5.62
CA GLY A 42 -1.98 0.18 -7.03
C GLY A 42 -2.20 1.40 -7.90
N ASP A 43 -1.75 1.33 -9.15
CA ASP A 43 -1.97 2.36 -10.17
C ASP A 43 -3.16 2.01 -11.07
N ILE A 44 -3.71 3.02 -11.75
CA ILE A 44 -4.63 2.85 -12.87
C ILE A 44 -3.90 3.28 -14.14
N ILE A 45 -3.74 2.36 -15.08
CA ILE A 45 -3.02 2.60 -16.34
C ILE A 45 -3.95 2.29 -17.50
N PHE A 46 -4.08 3.24 -18.43
CA PHE A 46 -4.69 3.02 -19.73
C PHE A 46 -3.60 2.69 -20.75
N VAL A 47 -3.84 1.68 -21.57
CA VAL A 47 -2.96 1.22 -22.65
C VAL A 47 -3.78 1.06 -23.92
N VAL A 48 -3.11 1.29 -25.06
CA VAL A 48 -3.70 1.26 -26.41
C VAL A 48 -3.56 -0.12 -27.02
#